data_AF-A0A1P8FJ87-F1
#
_entry.id   AF-A0A1P8FJ87-F1
#
_cell.length_a   1.000
_cell.length_b   1.000
_cell.length_c   1.000
_cell.angle_alpha   90.00
_cell.angle_beta   90.00
_cell.angle_gamma   90.00
#
_symmetry.space_group_name_H-M   'P 1'
#
loop_
_entity.id
_entity.type
_entity.pdbx_description
1 polymer ?
#
loop_
_entity_poly.entity_id
_entity_poly.type
_entity_poly.pdbx_seq_one_letter_code
_entity_poly.pdbx_strand_id
1 'polypeptide(L)'
;MKFRGLALAGCIALLPALPQAAPLALGWVAEDATHPTLGPLRFAFNGTMVVTPVGNANVYSRAYVSCARNSRKLTIELTSTVSPDKADGLRPRSMPTLMCTKAGRQETLVPRWEVSQNGDALARDLTASSLRECTSIDVAQEIELPQGWARESVPVTFAIAPSGRELASVLAACGGASVAAAPSSPAPSSDATWTPARVVSTGKTNVRAGPSTQSALVTQLHPGMTLQAQKADGDWWRIRSSPGGKLVEGYIREDRLVFK
;
A
#
# COMPACT_ATOMS: atom_id res chain seq x y z
N MET A 1 -68.50 -24.24 8.70
CA MET A 1 -67.47 -25.27 8.41
C MET A 1 -67.11 -25.14 6.92
N LYS A 2 -65.90 -24.92 6.41
CA LYS A 2 -64.52 -24.85 6.91
C LYS A 2 -63.78 -23.88 5.97
N PHE A 3 -63.02 -22.95 6.52
CA PHE A 3 -62.01 -22.19 5.78
C PHE A 3 -60.84 -23.13 5.44
N ARG A 4 -60.38 -23.13 4.19
CA ARG A 4 -59.07 -23.69 3.82
C ARG A 4 -58.21 -22.55 3.30
N GLY A 5 -57.38 -22.01 4.19
CA GLY A 5 -56.29 -21.11 3.82
C GLY A 5 -55.15 -21.89 3.17
N LEU A 6 -54.81 -21.53 1.94
CA LEU A 6 -53.55 -21.92 1.31
C LEU A 6 -52.49 -20.94 1.78
N ALA A 7 -51.57 -21.39 2.64
CA ALA A 7 -50.36 -20.66 2.94
C ALA A 7 -49.39 -20.83 1.76
N LEU A 8 -49.17 -19.75 0.99
CA LEU A 8 -48.03 -19.67 0.08
C LEU A 8 -46.76 -19.56 0.93
N ALA A 9 -46.03 -20.67 1.05
CA ALA A 9 -44.65 -20.65 1.53
C ALA A 9 -43.78 -19.97 0.46
N GLY A 10 -43.49 -18.68 0.67
CA GLY A 10 -42.53 -17.94 -0.16
C GLY A 10 -41.12 -18.50 0.06
N CYS A 11 -40.59 -19.20 -0.93
CA CYS A 11 -39.16 -19.50 -1.02
C CYS A 11 -38.41 -18.17 -1.20
N ILE A 12 -37.84 -17.65 -0.10
CA ILE A 12 -36.79 -16.62 -0.16
C ILE A 12 -35.56 -17.29 -0.78
N ALA A 13 -35.35 -17.06 -2.07
CA ALA A 13 -34.11 -17.46 -2.72
C ALA A 13 -32.97 -16.65 -2.10
N LEU A 14 -32.11 -17.31 -1.32
CA LEU A 14 -30.80 -16.77 -0.95
C LEU A 14 -30.02 -16.56 -2.25
N LEU A 15 -29.88 -15.29 -2.65
CA LEU A 15 -28.91 -14.89 -3.66
C LEU A 15 -27.50 -15.25 -3.12
N PRO A 16 -26.68 -16.00 -3.86
CA PRO A 16 -25.31 -16.23 -3.47
C PRO A 16 -24.56 -14.89 -3.45
N ALA A 17 -23.91 -14.58 -2.33
CA ALA A 17 -23.00 -13.46 -2.24
C ALA A 17 -21.94 -13.60 -3.35
N LEU A 18 -21.85 -12.60 -4.22
CA LEU A 18 -20.80 -12.53 -5.23
C LEU A 18 -19.44 -12.61 -4.51
N PRO A 19 -18.47 -13.39 -5.02
CA PRO A 19 -17.14 -13.41 -4.44
C PRO A 19 -16.55 -12.00 -4.50
N GLN A 20 -16.33 -11.38 -3.34
CA GLN A 20 -15.52 -10.18 -3.25
C GLN A 20 -14.15 -10.51 -3.83
N ALA A 21 -13.77 -9.80 -4.90
CA ALA A 21 -12.42 -9.86 -5.41
C ALA A 21 -11.47 -9.52 -4.26
N ALA A 22 -10.51 -10.40 -3.98
CA ALA A 22 -9.45 -10.10 -3.03
C ALA A 22 -8.80 -8.77 -3.44
N PRO A 23 -8.69 -7.77 -2.56
CA PRO A 23 -8.08 -6.51 -2.92
C PRO A 23 -6.66 -6.79 -3.42
N LEU A 24 -6.34 -6.32 -4.63
CA LEU A 24 -4.97 -6.34 -5.14
C LEU A 24 -4.07 -5.78 -4.05
N ALA A 25 -3.02 -6.51 -3.67
CA ALA A 25 -2.06 -6.04 -2.68
C ALA A 25 -1.56 -4.66 -3.14
N LEU A 26 -1.94 -3.63 -2.39
CA LEU A 26 -1.52 -2.27 -2.68
C LEU A 26 0.00 -2.26 -2.69
N GLY A 27 0.63 -1.95 -3.82
CA GLY A 27 2.08 -1.83 -3.87
C GLY A 27 2.51 -0.66 -2.99
N TRP A 28 3.06 -0.93 -1.81
CA TRP A 28 3.49 0.10 -0.88
C TRP A 28 4.84 0.67 -1.30
N VAL A 29 5.03 1.96 -1.06
CA VAL A 29 6.31 2.66 -1.25
C VAL A 29 6.65 3.31 0.08
N ALA A 30 7.88 3.13 0.56
CA ALA A 30 8.35 3.72 1.81
C ALA A 30 9.50 4.69 1.57
N GLU A 31 9.41 5.86 2.18
CA GLU A 31 10.32 6.99 2.00
C GLU A 31 10.69 7.60 3.35
N ASP A 32 11.82 8.31 3.37
CA ASP A 32 12.22 9.17 4.47
C ASP A 32 12.01 10.63 4.06
N ALA A 33 11.53 11.44 4.99
CA ALA A 33 11.37 12.88 4.83
C ALA A 33 11.73 13.62 6.11
N THR A 34 11.90 14.94 6.01
CA THR A 34 12.09 15.81 7.17
C THR A 34 10.96 16.82 7.20
N HIS A 35 10.12 16.77 8.23
CA HIS A 35 9.04 17.73 8.42
C HIS A 35 9.49 18.88 9.34
N PRO A 36 9.18 20.15 9.02
CA PRO A 36 9.64 21.31 9.78
C PRO A 36 9.35 21.23 11.29
N THR A 37 8.18 20.70 11.66
CA THR A 37 7.74 20.59 13.07
C THR A 37 8.03 19.23 13.70
N LEU A 38 8.01 18.14 12.91
CA LEU A 38 8.06 16.78 13.45
C LEU A 38 9.47 16.19 13.37
N GLY A 39 10.37 16.84 12.64
CA GLY A 39 11.72 16.35 12.38
C GLY A 39 11.71 15.17 11.39
N PRO A 40 12.67 14.23 11.53
CA PRO A 40 12.77 13.07 10.67
C PRO A 40 11.52 12.18 10.72
N LEU A 41 10.94 11.93 9.55
CA LEU A 41 9.78 11.08 9.34
C LEU A 41 10.19 9.88 8.47
N ARG A 42 9.72 8.70 8.85
CA ARG A 42 9.65 7.54 7.95
C ARG A 42 8.18 7.33 7.64
N PHE A 43 7.81 7.21 6.38
CA PHE A 43 6.41 6.96 6.01
C PHE A 43 6.33 5.99 4.83
N ALA A 44 5.17 5.37 4.69
CA ALA A 44 4.84 4.54 3.55
C ALA A 44 3.42 4.84 3.07
N PHE A 45 3.20 4.73 1.77
CA PHE A 45 1.91 4.95 1.14
C PHE A 45 1.63 3.90 0.07
N ASN A 46 0.35 3.66 -0.24
CA ASN A 46 0.00 2.83 -1.39
C ASN A 46 0.33 3.58 -2.70
N GLY A 47 1.28 3.04 -3.44
CA GLY A 47 1.76 3.58 -4.72
C GLY A 47 0.64 3.64 -5.75
N THR A 48 -0.22 2.61 -5.80
CA THR A 48 -1.47 2.65 -6.58
C THR A 48 -2.61 3.14 -5.71
N MET A 49 -3.28 4.22 -6.13
CA MET A 49 -4.48 4.73 -5.45
C MET A 49 -5.64 3.74 -5.55
N VAL A 50 -6.46 3.68 -4.51
CA VAL A 50 -7.73 2.96 -4.51
C VAL A 50 -8.72 3.78 -5.33
N VAL A 51 -9.29 3.20 -6.37
CA VAL A 51 -10.22 3.90 -7.27
C VAL A 51 -11.62 3.36 -7.06
N THR A 52 -12.53 4.23 -6.66
CA THR A 52 -13.94 3.91 -6.42
C THR A 52 -14.83 4.64 -7.44
N PRO A 53 -15.43 3.93 -8.41
CA PRO A 53 -16.29 4.55 -9.42
C PRO A 53 -17.58 5.14 -8.82
N VAL A 54 -17.98 6.31 -9.29
CA VAL A 54 -19.22 7.02 -8.92
C VAL A 54 -19.87 7.61 -10.17
N GLY A 55 -20.81 6.87 -10.75
CA GLY A 55 -21.40 7.25 -12.04
C GLY A 55 -20.31 7.35 -13.10
N ASN A 56 -20.12 8.55 -13.65
CA ASN A 56 -19.11 8.85 -14.68
C ASN A 56 -17.80 9.43 -14.12
N ALA A 57 -17.67 9.51 -12.80
CA ALA A 57 -16.51 10.04 -12.10
C ALA A 57 -15.90 8.96 -11.19
N ASN A 58 -14.74 9.27 -10.60
CA ASN A 58 -14.04 8.39 -9.67
C ASN A 58 -13.69 9.15 -8.39
N VAL A 59 -13.69 8.44 -7.28
CA VAL A 59 -13.01 8.85 -6.05
C VAL A 59 -11.70 8.08 -5.95
N TYR A 60 -10.60 8.79 -5.70
CA TYR A 60 -9.26 8.24 -5.54
C TYR A 60 -8.86 8.37 -4.08
N SER A 61 -8.53 7.26 -3.44
CA SER A 61 -8.13 7.23 -2.03
C SER A 61 -6.74 6.64 -1.84
N ARG A 62 -6.02 7.18 -0.84
CA ARG A 62 -4.68 6.74 -0.47
C ARG A 62 -4.54 6.75 1.05
N ALA A 63 -3.78 5.80 1.57
CA ALA A 63 -3.34 5.76 2.94
C ALA A 63 -1.84 6.06 3.02
N TYR A 64 -1.48 6.81 4.06
CA TYR A 64 -0.12 7.06 4.49
C TYR A 64 0.01 6.52 5.91
N VAL A 65 1.00 5.66 6.15
CA VAL A 65 1.39 5.26 7.50
C VAL A 65 2.72 5.92 7.78
N SER A 66 2.78 6.78 8.79
CA SER A 66 3.95 7.59 9.09
C SER A 66 4.38 7.48 10.54
N CYS A 67 5.68 7.64 10.74
CA CYS A 67 6.31 7.67 12.04
C CYS A 67 7.21 8.90 12.17
N ALA A 68 6.92 9.75 13.17
CA ALA A 68 7.82 10.81 13.57
C ALA A 68 8.91 10.28 14.50
N ARG A 69 10.14 10.11 14.00
CA ARG A 69 11.23 9.39 14.70
C ARG A 69 11.56 9.98 16.06
N ASN A 70 11.55 11.31 16.16
CA ASN A 70 11.88 12.03 17.40
C ASN A 70 10.85 11.78 18.51
N SER A 71 9.56 11.79 18.18
CA SER A 71 8.47 11.63 19.15
C SER A 71 7.91 10.21 19.22
N ARG A 72 8.35 9.33 18.31
CA ARG A 72 7.82 7.98 18.06
C ARG A 72 6.30 7.96 17.89
N LYS A 73 5.73 9.05 17.37
CA LYS A 73 4.30 9.15 17.10
C LYS A 73 3.99 8.51 15.76
N LEU A 74 3.19 7.46 15.81
CA LEU A 74 2.64 6.78 14.63
C LEU A 74 1.33 7.48 14.22
N THR A 75 1.10 7.60 12.92
CA THR A 75 -0.15 8.15 12.37
C THR A 75 -0.53 7.39 11.10
N ILE A 76 -1.82 7.14 10.92
CA ILE A 76 -2.39 6.72 9.64
C ILE A 76 -3.20 7.89 9.11
N GLU A 77 -2.85 8.38 7.94
CA GLU A 77 -3.58 9.44 7.24
C GLU A 77 -4.27 8.84 6.02
N LEU A 78 -5.57 9.12 5.88
CA LEU A 78 -6.41 8.65 4.80
C LEU A 78 -6.86 9.86 3.99
N THR A 79 -6.45 9.90 2.73
CA THR A 79 -6.80 10.97 1.80
C THR A 79 -7.77 10.45 0.75
N SER A 80 -8.69 11.30 0.31
CA SER A 80 -9.63 11.00 -0.77
C SER A 80 -9.83 12.23 -1.65
N THR A 81 -9.93 12.06 -2.96
CA THR A 81 -10.10 13.18 -3.91
C THR A 81 -10.89 12.73 -5.14
N VAL A 82 -11.53 13.67 -5.84
CA VAL A 82 -12.14 13.44 -7.15
C VAL A 82 -11.12 13.50 -8.30
N SER A 83 -9.92 14.01 -8.02
CA SER A 83 -8.85 14.19 -9.01
C SER A 83 -7.48 14.07 -8.33
N PRO A 84 -6.63 13.11 -8.73
CA PRO A 84 -5.33 12.89 -8.10
C PRO A 84 -4.38 14.09 -8.21
N ASP A 85 -4.61 14.97 -9.20
CA ASP A 85 -3.79 16.15 -9.46
C ASP A 85 -4.26 17.42 -8.71
N LYS A 86 -5.35 17.34 -7.94
CA LYS A 86 -5.91 18.47 -7.19
C LYS A 86 -5.76 18.29 -5.69
N ALA A 87 -5.49 19.39 -5.00
CA ALA A 87 -5.33 19.44 -3.55
C ALA A 87 -6.68 19.42 -2.78
N ASP A 88 -7.81 19.42 -3.48
CA ASP A 88 -9.14 19.43 -2.88
C ASP A 88 -9.51 18.02 -2.41
N GLY A 89 -9.25 17.73 -1.13
CA GLY A 89 -9.63 16.48 -0.50
C GLY A 89 -11.13 16.42 -0.20
N LEU A 90 -11.67 15.19 -0.20
CA LEU A 90 -13.03 14.87 0.19
C LEU A 90 -13.06 14.44 1.65
N ARG A 91 -14.05 14.94 2.38
CA ARG A 91 -14.25 14.61 3.80
C ARG A 91 -14.92 13.25 3.97
N PRO A 92 -14.62 12.53 5.04
CA PRO A 92 -15.43 11.39 5.43
C PRO A 92 -16.78 11.84 6.01
N ARG A 93 -17.88 11.21 5.59
CA ARG A 93 -19.25 11.46 6.09
C ARG A 93 -19.41 11.05 7.55
N SER A 94 -18.65 10.05 7.95
CA SER A 94 -18.53 9.55 9.33
C SER A 94 -17.09 9.12 9.57
N MET A 95 -16.65 9.11 10.83
CA MET A 95 -15.27 8.76 11.15
C MET A 95 -14.94 7.34 10.63
N PRO A 96 -13.79 7.16 9.94
CA PRO A 96 -13.42 5.87 9.39
C PRO A 96 -13.25 4.79 10.48
N THR A 97 -13.35 3.53 10.06
CA THR A 97 -13.05 2.39 10.93
C THR A 97 -11.81 1.65 10.46
N LEU A 98 -11.05 1.13 11.42
CA LEU A 98 -9.88 0.28 11.20
C LEU A 98 -10.14 -1.06 11.88
N MET A 99 -10.32 -2.11 11.10
CA MET A 99 -10.58 -3.46 11.61
C MET A 99 -9.30 -4.30 11.55
N CYS A 100 -8.70 -4.57 12.69
CA CYS A 100 -7.53 -5.45 12.80
C CYS A 100 -7.98 -6.92 12.73
N THR A 101 -7.45 -7.66 11.78
CA THR A 101 -7.56 -9.12 11.74
C THR A 101 -6.29 -9.73 12.34
N LYS A 102 -6.40 -10.45 13.46
CA LYS A 102 -5.28 -11.14 14.13
C LYS A 102 -5.68 -12.55 14.58
N ALA A 103 -4.88 -13.55 14.25
CA ALA A 103 -5.11 -14.96 14.62
C ALA A 103 -6.55 -15.45 14.37
N GLY A 104 -7.14 -15.06 13.22
CA GLY A 104 -8.52 -15.43 12.86
C GLY A 104 -9.63 -14.68 13.61
N ARG A 105 -9.29 -13.68 14.43
CA ARG A 105 -10.22 -12.78 15.11
C ARG A 105 -10.18 -11.39 14.49
N GLN A 106 -11.30 -10.69 14.59
CA GLN A 106 -11.43 -9.29 14.17
C GLN A 106 -11.66 -8.40 15.39
N GLU A 107 -10.92 -7.29 15.45
CA GLU A 107 -10.99 -6.31 16.53
C GLU A 107 -10.91 -4.90 15.94
N THR A 108 -11.82 -4.02 16.34
CA THR A 108 -11.79 -2.62 15.92
C THR A 108 -10.68 -1.88 16.65
N LEU A 109 -9.73 -1.30 15.91
CA LEU A 109 -8.76 -0.37 16.46
C LEU A 109 -9.48 0.95 16.78
N VAL A 110 -9.12 1.57 17.91
CA VAL A 110 -9.74 2.81 18.38
C VAL A 110 -8.70 3.94 18.40
N PRO A 111 -8.30 4.47 17.24
CA PRO A 111 -7.45 5.64 17.18
C PRO A 111 -8.21 6.89 17.62
N ARG A 112 -7.47 7.95 17.92
CA ARG A 112 -8.03 9.30 17.96
C ARG A 112 -8.08 9.85 16.53
N TRP A 113 -9.29 10.01 16.01
CA TRP A 113 -9.50 10.60 14.68
C TRP A 113 -9.53 12.13 14.73
N GLU A 114 -8.90 12.74 13.74
CA GLU A 114 -8.98 14.17 13.44
C GLU A 114 -9.21 14.34 11.94
N VAL A 115 -10.08 15.27 11.54
CA VAL A 115 -10.27 15.61 10.12
C VAL A 115 -9.62 16.96 9.87
N SER A 116 -8.70 17.00 8.90
CA SER A 116 -8.00 18.22 8.53
C SER A 116 -8.91 19.21 7.78
N GLN A 117 -8.42 20.42 7.55
CA GLN A 117 -9.18 21.43 6.80
C GLN A 117 -9.47 20.98 5.36
N ASN A 118 -8.52 20.31 4.72
CA ASN A 118 -8.64 19.73 3.37
C ASN A 118 -9.39 18.38 3.33
N GLY A 119 -9.87 17.89 4.47
CA GLY A 119 -10.77 16.73 4.54
C GLY A 119 -10.10 15.37 4.71
N ASP A 120 -8.79 15.33 4.87
CA ASP A 120 -8.06 14.09 5.19
C ASP A 120 -8.38 13.63 6.62
N ALA A 121 -8.48 12.32 6.79
CA ALA A 121 -8.72 11.71 8.10
C ALA A 121 -7.41 11.20 8.70
N LEU A 122 -7.02 11.73 9.86
CA LEU A 122 -5.80 11.37 10.56
C LEU A 122 -6.13 10.54 11.81
N ALA A 123 -5.72 9.29 11.81
CA ALA A 123 -5.76 8.41 12.98
C ALA A 123 -4.45 8.54 13.78
N ARG A 124 -4.59 9.00 15.02
CA ARG A 124 -3.52 9.16 16.01
C ARG A 124 -3.69 8.16 17.17
N ASP A 125 -2.75 8.19 18.11
CA ASP A 125 -2.73 7.35 19.31
C ASP A 125 -2.69 5.84 19.02
N LEU A 126 -2.18 5.48 17.84
CA LEU A 126 -1.84 4.11 17.47
C LEU A 126 -0.42 3.77 17.92
N THR A 127 -0.16 2.50 18.24
CA THR A 127 1.19 2.02 18.58
C THR A 127 1.71 1.10 17.48
N ALA A 128 3.02 1.08 17.29
CA ALA A 128 3.62 0.17 16.32
C ALA A 128 3.37 -1.31 16.67
N SER A 129 3.34 -1.65 17.97
CA SER A 129 3.03 -3.00 18.42
C SER A 129 1.60 -3.42 18.08
N SER A 130 0.60 -2.56 18.32
CA SER A 130 -0.80 -2.91 18.02
C SER A 130 -1.01 -3.14 16.53
N LEU A 131 -0.34 -2.38 15.65
CA LEU A 131 -0.44 -2.62 14.21
C LEU A 131 0.30 -3.90 13.77
N ARG A 132 1.43 -4.24 14.40
CA ARG A 132 2.20 -5.46 14.07
C ARG A 132 1.47 -6.76 14.41
N GLU A 133 0.54 -6.73 15.37
CA GLU A 133 -0.30 -7.89 15.70
C GLU A 133 -1.30 -8.23 14.58
N CYS A 134 -1.63 -7.25 13.73
CA CYS A 134 -2.61 -7.41 12.67
C CYS A 134 -1.97 -8.07 11.45
N THR A 135 -2.61 -9.13 10.97
CA THR A 135 -2.32 -9.72 9.64
C THR A 135 -2.87 -8.83 8.52
N SER A 136 -4.04 -8.22 8.74
CA SER A 136 -4.64 -7.19 7.88
C SER A 136 -5.28 -6.14 8.77
N ILE A 137 -5.28 -4.89 8.32
CA ILE A 137 -6.12 -3.83 8.86
C ILE A 137 -7.04 -3.40 7.73
N ASP A 138 -8.31 -3.77 7.83
CA ASP A 138 -9.32 -3.36 6.86
C ASP A 138 -9.76 -1.94 7.19
N VAL A 139 -9.55 -1.03 6.25
CA VAL A 139 -9.97 0.36 6.30
C VAL A 139 -11.34 0.45 5.66
N ALA A 140 -12.31 1.05 6.35
CA ALA A 140 -13.60 1.39 5.78
C ALA A 140 -13.92 2.87 6.03
N GLN A 141 -14.29 3.56 4.96
CA GLN A 141 -14.64 4.98 4.97
C GLN A 141 -15.95 5.19 4.20
N GLU A 142 -16.78 6.11 4.67
CA GLU A 142 -17.86 6.70 3.87
C GLU A 142 -17.40 8.09 3.46
N ILE A 143 -17.22 8.35 2.16
CA ILE A 143 -16.68 9.62 1.66
C ILE A 143 -17.83 10.51 1.19
N GLU A 144 -17.90 11.75 1.67
CA GLU A 144 -18.85 12.77 1.20
C GLU A 144 -18.52 13.16 -0.24
N LEU A 145 -19.55 13.20 -1.08
CA LEU A 145 -19.42 13.52 -2.49
C LEU A 145 -19.86 14.97 -2.78
N PRO A 146 -19.30 15.60 -3.82
CA PRO A 146 -19.71 16.95 -4.21
C PRO A 146 -21.21 17.03 -4.51
N GLN A 147 -21.81 18.17 -4.18
CA GLN A 147 -23.21 18.43 -4.46
C GLN A 147 -23.50 18.30 -5.97
N GLY A 148 -24.62 17.67 -6.32
CA GLY A 148 -25.03 17.43 -7.71
C GLY A 148 -24.54 16.09 -8.29
N TRP A 149 -23.76 15.32 -7.54
CA TRP A 149 -23.46 13.92 -7.89
C TRP A 149 -24.68 13.02 -7.64
N ALA A 150 -24.69 11.84 -8.29
CA ALA A 150 -25.81 10.90 -8.21
C ALA A 150 -26.11 10.35 -6.79
N ARG A 151 -25.16 10.53 -5.86
CA ARG A 151 -25.25 10.12 -4.46
C ARG A 151 -24.47 11.10 -3.60
N GLU A 152 -24.87 11.20 -2.33
CA GLU A 152 -24.26 12.09 -1.35
C GLU A 152 -22.97 11.54 -0.74
N SER A 153 -22.80 10.22 -0.72
CA SER A 153 -21.57 9.57 -0.25
C SER A 153 -21.29 8.26 -0.94
N VAL A 154 -20.05 7.78 -0.84
CA VAL A 154 -19.62 6.49 -1.38
C VAL A 154 -18.78 5.70 -0.36
N PRO A 155 -19.02 4.39 -0.17
CA PRO A 155 -18.14 3.53 0.60
C PRO A 155 -16.81 3.33 -0.13
N VAL A 156 -15.72 3.48 0.61
CA VAL A 156 -14.36 3.14 0.17
C VAL A 156 -13.77 2.16 1.17
N THR A 157 -13.34 0.99 0.68
CA THR A 157 -12.70 -0.04 1.51
C THR A 157 -11.41 -0.52 0.88
N PHE A 158 -10.40 -0.78 1.71
CA PHE A 158 -9.13 -1.38 1.31
C PHE A 158 -8.39 -1.92 2.53
N ALA A 159 -7.35 -2.72 2.29
CA ALA A 159 -6.57 -3.34 3.36
C ALA A 159 -5.15 -2.76 3.45
N ILE A 160 -4.70 -2.55 4.67
CA ILE A 160 -3.29 -2.28 5.01
C ILE A 160 -2.72 -3.60 5.55
N ALA A 161 -1.58 -4.03 5.03
CA ALA A 161 -0.88 -5.24 5.48
C ALA A 161 0.40 -4.86 6.26
N PRO A 162 0.35 -4.75 7.60
CA PRO A 162 1.44 -4.18 8.40
C PRO A 162 2.77 -4.95 8.32
N SER A 163 2.69 -6.24 7.98
CA SER A 163 3.86 -7.12 7.81
C SER A 163 4.59 -6.92 6.49
N GLY A 164 4.03 -6.17 5.54
CA GLY A 164 4.71 -5.80 4.30
C GLY A 164 5.98 -5.01 4.57
N ARG A 165 7.06 -5.29 3.84
CA ARG A 165 8.42 -4.75 4.07
C ARG A 165 8.43 -3.23 4.28
N GLU A 166 7.71 -2.49 3.44
CA GLU A 166 7.64 -1.04 3.44
C GLU A 166 6.99 -0.51 4.72
N LEU A 167 5.83 -1.06 5.09
CA LEU A 167 5.11 -0.73 6.32
C LEU A 167 5.87 -1.18 7.57
N ALA A 168 6.43 -2.39 7.56
CA ALA A 168 7.28 -2.90 8.64
C ALA A 168 8.46 -1.95 8.92
N SER A 169 9.04 -1.33 7.89
CA SER A 169 10.11 -0.33 8.06
C SER A 169 9.64 0.94 8.79
N VAL A 170 8.40 1.39 8.55
CA VAL A 170 7.79 2.52 9.27
C VAL A 170 7.55 2.14 10.73
N LEU A 171 6.96 0.97 10.98
CA LEU A 171 6.67 0.49 12.32
C LEU A 171 7.95 0.25 13.12
N ALA A 172 9.05 -0.18 12.49
CA ALA A 172 10.36 -0.30 13.11
C ALA A 172 10.92 1.07 13.55
N ALA A 173 10.76 2.10 12.72
CA ALA A 173 11.18 3.46 13.05
C ALA A 173 10.42 4.06 14.26
N CYS A 174 9.22 3.55 14.57
CA CYS A 174 8.38 4.01 15.68
C CYS A 174 8.59 3.27 17.01
N GLY A 175 9.60 2.41 17.09
CA GLY A 175 9.88 1.65 18.30
C GLY A 175 9.11 0.33 18.36
N GLY A 176 9.67 -0.59 19.14
CA GLY A 176 9.42 -2.02 19.03
C GLY A 176 10.61 -2.65 18.34
N ALA A 177 11.39 -3.42 19.10
CA ALA A 177 12.44 -4.25 18.53
C ALA A 177 11.88 -4.92 17.27
N SER A 178 12.64 -4.84 16.18
CA SER A 178 12.47 -5.73 15.05
C SER A 178 12.28 -7.12 15.66
N VAL A 179 11.09 -7.72 15.54
CA VAL A 179 11.02 -9.18 15.69
C VAL A 179 11.94 -9.63 14.57
N ALA A 180 13.12 -10.08 14.96
CA ALA A 180 14.25 -10.26 14.09
C ALA A 180 13.76 -10.90 12.79
N ALA A 181 13.81 -10.13 11.70
CA ALA A 181 14.05 -10.75 10.42
C ALA A 181 15.23 -11.70 10.66
N ALA A 182 15.01 -13.00 10.47
CA ALA A 182 16.10 -13.95 10.30
C ALA A 182 17.16 -13.26 9.41
N PRO A 183 18.47 -13.38 9.72
CA PRO A 183 19.50 -12.49 9.19
C PRO A 183 19.44 -12.43 7.66
N SER A 184 18.72 -11.45 7.14
CA SER A 184 18.73 -11.10 5.73
C SER A 184 19.82 -10.06 5.59
N SER A 185 20.89 -10.51 4.92
CA SER A 185 22.04 -9.76 4.41
C SER A 185 21.81 -8.24 4.32
N PRO A 186 22.78 -7.41 4.76
CA PRO A 186 22.61 -5.97 4.88
C PRO A 186 22.08 -5.36 3.59
N ALA A 187 20.92 -4.70 3.67
CA ALA A 187 20.48 -3.83 2.59
C ALA A 187 21.51 -2.69 2.46
N PRO A 188 22.10 -2.47 1.28
CA PRO A 188 23.08 -1.42 1.07
C PRO A 188 22.42 -0.05 1.21
N SER A 189 23.14 0.80 1.92
CA SER A 189 22.87 2.21 2.13
C SER A 189 22.74 2.95 0.79
N SER A 190 21.83 3.93 0.74
CA SER A 190 21.40 4.71 -0.42
C SER A 190 22.43 5.69 -1.01
N ASP A 191 23.74 5.42 -0.88
CA ASP A 191 24.80 6.31 -1.36
C ASP A 191 25.44 5.86 -2.69
N ALA A 192 24.99 4.74 -3.28
CA ALA A 192 25.50 4.28 -4.56
C ALA A 192 24.90 5.09 -5.73
N THR A 193 25.74 5.64 -6.59
CA THR A 193 25.31 6.38 -7.80
C THR A 193 24.70 5.43 -8.83
N TRP A 194 23.67 5.88 -9.55
CA TRP A 194 23.09 5.13 -10.68
C TRP A 194 24.04 5.15 -11.88
N THR A 195 24.52 3.99 -12.27
CA THR A 195 25.45 3.79 -13.38
C THR A 195 24.72 3.22 -14.61
N PRO A 196 24.94 3.77 -15.81
CA PRO A 196 24.41 3.19 -17.03
C PRO A 196 24.96 1.78 -17.28
N ALA A 197 24.07 0.84 -17.57
CA ALA A 197 24.43 -0.54 -17.89
C ALA A 197 23.54 -1.11 -19.01
N ARG A 198 23.90 -2.30 -19.48
CA ARG A 198 23.17 -3.05 -20.49
C ARG A 198 23.00 -4.49 -20.05
N VAL A 199 21.85 -5.10 -20.36
CA VAL A 199 21.65 -6.54 -20.21
C VAL A 199 22.55 -7.29 -21.19
N VAL A 200 23.18 -8.38 -20.75
CA VAL A 200 23.98 -9.26 -21.63
C VAL A 200 23.22 -9.64 -22.91
N SER A 201 23.95 -9.84 -24.00
CA SER A 201 23.38 -10.14 -25.32
C SER A 201 22.85 -11.58 -25.47
N THR A 202 23.01 -12.42 -24.45
CA THR A 202 22.64 -13.84 -24.48
C THR A 202 21.48 -14.14 -23.52
N GLY A 203 20.34 -14.55 -24.09
CA GLY A 203 19.16 -14.98 -23.33
C GLY A 203 18.42 -13.86 -22.59
N LYS A 204 17.16 -14.11 -22.21
CA LYS A 204 16.36 -13.17 -21.41
C LYS A 204 16.92 -13.07 -19.99
N THR A 205 16.88 -11.88 -19.40
CA THR A 205 17.39 -11.64 -18.04
C THR A 205 16.24 -11.42 -17.06
N ASN A 206 16.26 -12.16 -15.97
CA ASN A 206 15.26 -12.08 -14.91
C ASN A 206 15.47 -10.83 -14.06
N VAL A 207 14.43 -10.01 -13.92
CA VAL A 207 14.33 -8.94 -12.92
C VAL A 207 13.57 -9.50 -11.74
N ARG A 208 14.15 -9.44 -10.54
CA ARG A 208 13.56 -9.99 -9.31
C ARG A 208 13.17 -8.89 -8.35
N ALA A 209 12.23 -9.21 -7.46
CA ALA A 209 11.73 -8.28 -6.45
C ALA A 209 12.76 -7.98 -5.34
N GLY A 210 13.79 -8.83 -5.20
CA GLY A 210 14.88 -8.68 -4.23
C GLY A 210 16.20 -9.26 -4.75
N PRO A 211 17.34 -8.96 -4.08
CA PRO A 211 18.68 -9.41 -4.46
C PRO A 211 18.92 -10.89 -4.08
N SER A 212 18.05 -11.78 -4.55
CA SER A 212 18.14 -13.22 -4.30
C SER A 212 17.48 -14.01 -5.43
N THR A 213 17.99 -15.21 -5.71
CA THR A 213 17.37 -16.13 -6.68
C THR A 213 16.03 -16.68 -6.19
N GLN A 214 15.77 -16.62 -4.89
CA GLN A 214 14.51 -17.03 -4.26
C GLN A 214 13.44 -15.91 -4.30
N SER A 215 13.82 -14.67 -4.62
CA SER A 215 12.87 -13.56 -4.74
C SER A 215 11.99 -13.71 -5.98
N ALA A 216 10.74 -13.29 -5.85
CA ALA A 216 9.75 -13.33 -6.92
C ALA A 216 10.24 -12.66 -8.20
N LEU A 217 9.89 -13.26 -9.35
CA LEU A 217 10.19 -12.71 -10.67
C LEU A 217 9.24 -11.53 -10.94
N VAL A 218 9.79 -10.33 -11.16
CA VAL A 218 9.02 -9.13 -11.53
C VAL A 218 8.75 -9.12 -13.02
N THR A 219 9.78 -9.36 -13.82
CA THR A 219 9.70 -9.43 -15.29
C THR A 219 10.97 -10.03 -15.89
N GLN A 220 11.02 -10.14 -17.21
CA GLN A 220 12.22 -10.50 -17.95
C GLN A 220 12.56 -9.42 -18.97
N LEU A 221 13.82 -8.99 -19.00
CA LEU A 221 14.35 -8.04 -19.98
C LEU A 221 14.93 -8.77 -21.19
N HIS A 222 14.79 -8.15 -22.35
CA HIS A 222 15.38 -8.63 -23.60
C HIS A 222 16.91 -8.45 -23.59
N PRO A 223 17.66 -9.33 -24.27
CA PRO A 223 19.11 -9.18 -24.39
C PRO A 223 19.48 -7.84 -25.00
N GLY A 224 20.58 -7.24 -24.52
CA GLY A 224 21.11 -5.98 -25.06
C GLY A 224 20.36 -4.71 -24.65
N MET A 225 19.32 -4.82 -23.80
CA MET A 225 18.55 -3.67 -23.34
C MET A 225 19.36 -2.77 -22.38
N THR A 226 19.27 -1.45 -22.55
CA THR A 226 19.92 -0.47 -21.66
C THR A 226 19.07 -0.16 -20.42
N LEU A 227 19.74 0.06 -19.30
CA LEU A 227 19.12 0.37 -18.02
C LEU A 227 20.07 1.21 -17.15
N GLN A 228 19.55 1.74 -16.05
CA GLN A 228 20.36 2.28 -14.97
C GLN A 228 20.48 1.23 -13.87
N ALA A 229 21.68 1.03 -13.36
CA ALA A 229 21.98 0.06 -12.31
C ALA A 229 22.65 0.73 -11.11
N GLN A 230 22.28 0.32 -9.91
CA GLN A 230 22.85 0.76 -8.65
C GLN A 230 23.30 -0.47 -7.88
N LYS A 231 24.55 -0.49 -7.38
CA LYS A 231 25.07 -1.65 -6.65
C LYS A 231 24.16 -1.89 -5.45
N ALA A 232 23.65 -3.12 -5.35
CA ALA A 232 22.82 -3.53 -4.26
C ALA A 232 23.68 -4.33 -3.25
N ASP A 233 23.44 -5.63 -3.13
CA ASP A 233 24.12 -6.50 -2.16
C ASP A 233 24.83 -7.66 -2.88
N GLY A 234 26.07 -7.94 -2.51
CA GLY A 234 26.93 -8.93 -3.18
C GLY A 234 26.95 -8.76 -4.70
N ASP A 235 26.57 -9.81 -5.42
CA ASP A 235 26.49 -9.84 -6.89
C ASP A 235 25.20 -9.20 -7.43
N TRP A 236 24.38 -8.52 -6.64
CA TRP A 236 23.11 -7.97 -7.10
C TRP A 236 23.17 -6.47 -7.32
N TRP A 237 22.41 -6.04 -8.32
CA TRP A 237 22.25 -4.64 -8.70
C TRP A 237 20.77 -4.32 -8.79
N ARG A 238 20.38 -3.20 -8.15
CA ARG A 238 19.06 -2.61 -8.37
C ARG A 238 19.04 -1.96 -9.73
N ILE A 239 17.99 -2.18 -10.50
CA ILE A 239 17.82 -1.61 -11.83
C ILE A 239 16.57 -0.75 -11.91
N ARG A 240 16.62 0.24 -12.78
CA ARG A 240 15.44 0.94 -13.30
C ARG A 240 15.55 1.06 -14.81
N SER A 241 14.46 0.76 -15.50
CA SER A 241 14.36 0.90 -16.95
C SER A 241 12.92 1.21 -17.32
N SER A 242 12.71 1.92 -18.43
CA SER A 242 11.37 2.24 -18.92
C SER A 242 11.12 1.62 -20.30
N PRO A 243 11.13 0.27 -20.43
CA PRO A 243 10.77 -0.39 -21.69
C PRO A 243 9.38 0.04 -22.14
N GLY A 244 9.27 0.65 -23.33
CA GLY A 244 7.98 1.04 -23.90
C GLY A 244 7.16 2.03 -23.06
N GLY A 245 7.84 2.86 -22.24
CA GLY A 245 7.19 3.87 -21.40
C GLY A 245 6.68 3.37 -20.04
N LYS A 246 6.77 2.07 -19.73
CA LYS A 246 6.42 1.52 -18.42
C LYS A 246 7.68 1.40 -17.55
N LEU A 247 7.70 2.07 -16.39
CA LEU A 247 8.78 1.94 -15.42
C LEU A 247 8.83 0.51 -14.87
N VAL A 248 10.01 -0.10 -14.95
CA VAL A 248 10.35 -1.40 -14.41
C VAL A 248 11.51 -1.20 -13.43
N GLU A 249 11.26 -1.54 -12.16
CA GLU A 249 12.30 -1.60 -11.13
C GLU A 249 12.43 -3.03 -10.59
N GLY A 250 13.63 -3.37 -10.13
CA GLY A 250 13.90 -4.65 -9.46
C GLY A 250 15.39 -4.91 -9.35
N TYR A 251 15.78 -6.18 -9.25
CA TYR A 251 17.16 -6.61 -9.04
C TYR A 251 17.60 -7.59 -10.12
N ILE A 252 18.82 -7.40 -10.62
CA ILE A 252 19.49 -8.27 -11.59
C ILE A 252 20.87 -8.65 -11.01
N ARG A 253 21.33 -9.88 -11.24
CA ARG A 253 22.71 -10.26 -10.90
C ARG A 253 23.72 -9.61 -11.85
N GLU A 254 24.88 -9.27 -11.30
CA GLU A 254 25.99 -8.58 -11.96
C GLU A 254 26.46 -9.30 -13.23
N ASP A 255 26.47 -10.63 -13.23
CA ASP A 255 26.83 -11.47 -14.39
C ASP A 255 25.88 -11.33 -15.59
N ARG A 256 24.71 -10.70 -15.39
CA ARG A 256 23.73 -10.39 -16.43
C ARG A 256 23.79 -8.94 -16.88
N LEU A 257 24.72 -8.15 -16.33
CA LEU A 257 24.93 -6.74 -16.65
C LEU A 257 26.29 -6.50 -17.30
N VAL A 258 26.31 -5.59 -18.27
CA VAL A 258 27.50 -5.06 -18.91
C VAL A 258 27.53 -3.56 -18.62
N PHE A 259 28.50 -3.12 -17.84
CA PHE A 259 28.76 -1.71 -17.58
C PHE A 259 29.56 -1.10 -18.73
N LYS A 260 29.33 0.18 -19.00
CA LYS A 260 30.13 0.95 -19.98
C LYS A 260 31.38 1.51 -19.33
#